data_AF-A0A7J8QMS9-F1
#
_entry.id   AF-A0A7J8QMS9-F1
#
_cell.length_a   1.000
_cell.length_b   1.000
_cell.length_c   1.000
_cell.angle_alpha   90.00
_cell.angle_beta   90.00
_cell.angle_gamma   90.00
#
_symmetry.space_group_name_H-M   'P 1'
#
loop_
_entity.id
_entity.type
_entity.pdbx_description
1 polymer ?
#
loop_
_entity_poly.entity_id
_entity_poly.type
_entity_poly.pdbx_seq_one_letter_code
_entity_poly.pdbx_strand_id
1 'polypeptide(L)'
;MEDYMASFSLEEVEKDSIQLGVQSVDNGISYANCFVRKFLTSSVVHFQVMRSTLANGWHPIGGVSISDLENDRFLFRFYFEVDVDQVERNGPWNFNSHLLVLHCLVQGENSLTLQLTEVNFWILVNDIPYGFMSEGVAKQFGNFFGDFS
;
A
#
# COMPACT_ATOMS: atom_id res chain seq x y z
N MET A 1 4.46 -9.37 -46.04
CA MET A 1 3.63 -8.19 -45.75
C MET A 1 3.71 -7.96 -44.25
N GLU A 2 4.86 -7.50 -43.82
CA GLU A 2 5.19 -7.09 -42.45
C GLU A 2 6.17 -5.95 -42.69
N ASP A 3 5.81 -4.74 -42.31
CA ASP A 3 6.79 -3.69 -41.98
C ASP A 3 6.08 -2.49 -41.36
N TYR A 4 6.73 -1.99 -40.31
CA TYR A 4 6.63 -0.63 -39.78
C TYR A 4 5.50 -0.33 -38.78
N MET A 5 5.58 -0.99 -37.62
CA MET A 5 5.29 -0.34 -36.35
C MET A 5 6.30 0.79 -36.13
N ALA A 6 5.92 2.04 -36.35
CA ALA A 6 6.47 3.17 -35.62
C ALA A 6 5.54 4.38 -35.70
N SER A 7 4.95 4.72 -34.56
CA SER A 7 4.85 6.09 -34.04
C SER A 7 3.96 6.03 -32.81
N PHE A 8 4.57 5.89 -31.64
CA PHE A 8 3.98 6.42 -30.42
C PHE A 8 5.02 7.36 -29.84
N SER A 9 4.87 8.65 -30.17
CA SER A 9 5.54 9.73 -29.48
C SER A 9 5.09 9.70 -28.02
N LEU A 10 6.04 9.50 -27.12
CA LEU A 10 5.85 9.74 -25.69
C LEU A 10 5.80 11.26 -25.51
N GLU A 11 4.58 11.80 -25.37
CA GLU A 11 4.42 13.11 -24.77
C GLU A 11 4.77 12.99 -23.28
N GLU A 12 5.87 13.63 -22.92
CA GLU A 12 6.34 13.83 -21.56
C GLU A 12 5.25 14.62 -20.80
N VAL A 13 4.36 13.91 -20.10
CA VAL A 13 3.40 14.56 -19.20
C VAL A 13 4.18 15.01 -17.96
N GLU A 14 4.29 16.32 -17.84
CA GLU A 14 5.01 17.07 -16.83
C GLU A 14 4.80 16.52 -15.42
N LYS A 15 5.94 16.40 -14.71
CA LYS A 15 6.02 16.04 -13.31
C LYS A 15 5.57 17.24 -12.48
N ASP A 16 4.26 17.41 -12.34
CA ASP A 16 3.72 18.39 -11.42
C ASP A 16 3.77 17.81 -10.00
N SER A 17 4.84 18.16 -9.29
CA SER A 17 4.97 17.91 -7.86
C SER A 17 3.87 18.68 -7.14
N ILE A 18 2.83 17.96 -6.69
CA ILE A 18 1.79 18.54 -5.84
C ILE A 18 2.43 18.91 -4.51
N GLN A 19 2.82 20.18 -4.38
CA GLN A 19 3.05 20.79 -3.08
C GLN A 19 1.70 20.77 -2.37
N LEU A 20 1.62 20.03 -1.26
CA LEU A 20 0.47 20.04 -0.37
C LEU A 20 0.46 21.36 0.42
N GLY A 21 0.38 22.49 -0.29
CA GLY A 21 -0.19 23.70 0.24
C GLY A 21 -1.65 23.39 0.50
N VAL A 22 -2.08 23.52 1.76
CA VAL A 22 -3.48 23.48 2.15
C VAL A 22 -4.21 24.57 1.35
N GLN A 23 -4.72 24.21 0.18
CA GLN A 23 -5.64 25.01 -0.59
C GLN A 23 -6.96 24.25 -0.59
N SER A 24 -7.87 24.78 0.23
CA SER A 24 -9.26 24.40 0.30
C SER A 24 -9.91 24.59 -1.09
N VAL A 25 -10.00 23.52 -1.85
CA VAL A 25 -10.97 23.38 -2.93
C VAL A 25 -12.09 22.51 -2.39
N ASP A 26 -13.21 23.19 -2.13
CA ASP A 26 -14.50 22.63 -1.74
C ASP A 26 -14.93 21.55 -2.74
N ASN A 27 -14.74 20.29 -2.35
CA ASN A 27 -15.38 19.10 -2.88
C ASN A 27 -15.09 17.96 -1.89
N GLY A 28 -15.75 17.99 -0.72
CA GLY A 28 -15.83 16.92 0.28
C GLY A 28 -14.79 15.80 0.18
N ILE A 29 -13.50 16.12 0.36
CA ILE A 29 -12.45 15.11 0.36
C ILE A 29 -12.58 14.38 1.68
N SER A 30 -13.32 13.27 1.66
CA SER A 30 -13.34 12.35 2.78
C SER A 30 -11.96 11.70 2.86
N TYR A 31 -11.20 12.05 3.90
CA TYR A 31 -9.93 11.38 4.23
C TYR A 31 -10.12 9.88 4.47
N ALA A 32 -11.37 9.41 4.67
CA ALA A 32 -11.71 8.01 4.90
C ALA A 32 -11.31 7.07 3.74
N ASN A 33 -11.15 7.58 2.51
CA ASN A 33 -10.74 6.77 1.35
C ASN A 33 -9.26 6.97 0.96
N CYS A 34 -8.49 7.61 1.84
CA CYS A 34 -7.10 7.96 1.61
C CYS A 34 -6.18 7.17 2.52
N PHE A 35 -5.10 6.70 1.91
CA PHE A 35 -4.22 5.73 2.49
C PHE A 35 -2.78 6.17 2.28
N VAL A 36 -2.03 6.34 3.36
CA VAL A 36 -0.59 6.57 3.28
C VAL A 36 0.10 5.23 3.44
N ARG A 37 1.10 5.03 2.59
CA ARG A 37 1.85 3.79 2.51
C ARG A 37 3.33 4.04 2.55
N LYS A 38 4.05 3.02 3.00
CA LYS A 38 5.51 2.96 2.94
C LYS A 38 5.93 1.50 2.73
N PHE A 39 6.95 1.28 1.91
CA PHE A 39 7.59 -0.02 1.80
C PHE A 39 8.64 -0.18 2.90
N LEU A 40 8.69 -1.34 3.55
CA LEU A 40 9.74 -1.68 4.51
C LEU A 40 10.98 -2.16 3.76
N THR A 41 11.63 -1.25 3.04
CA THR A 41 12.85 -1.54 2.27
C THR A 41 13.79 -0.34 2.23
N SER A 42 15.08 -0.60 2.05
CA SER A 42 16.09 0.40 1.70
C SER A 42 16.36 0.46 0.19
N SER A 43 15.71 -0.39 -0.60
CA SER A 43 15.85 -0.44 -2.05
C SER A 43 14.99 0.62 -2.74
N VAL A 44 15.45 1.10 -3.89
CA VAL A 44 14.71 2.05 -4.71
C VAL A 44 13.45 1.38 -5.27
N VAL A 45 12.29 1.97 -5.00
CA VAL A 45 11.01 1.54 -5.56
C VAL A 45 10.69 2.36 -6.80
N HIS A 46 10.61 1.70 -7.96
CA HIS A 46 10.24 2.36 -9.21
C HIS A 46 8.74 2.69 -9.23
N PHE A 47 8.40 3.96 -8.98
CA PHE A 47 7.02 4.44 -8.81
C PHE A 47 6.06 3.95 -9.89
N GLN A 48 6.41 4.10 -11.18
CA GLN A 48 5.49 3.75 -12.27
C GLN A 48 5.17 2.24 -12.33
N VAL A 49 6.17 1.40 -12.05
CA VAL A 49 6.00 -0.06 -12.03
C VAL A 49 5.22 -0.48 -10.80
N MET A 50 5.52 0.10 -9.64
CA MET A 50 4.77 -0.12 -8.41
C MET A 50 3.29 0.28 -8.58
N ARG A 51 3.04 1.46 -9.16
CA ARG A 51 1.71 1.99 -9.42
C ARG A 51 0.88 1.05 -10.28
N SER A 52 1.43 0.61 -11.43
CA SER A 52 0.70 -0.28 -12.33
C SER A 52 0.47 -1.66 -11.71
N THR A 53 1.49 -2.24 -11.05
CA THR A 53 1.37 -3.55 -10.42
C THR A 53 0.35 -3.56 -9.28
N LEU A 54 0.36 -2.57 -8.39
CA LEU A 54 -0.62 -2.50 -7.29
C LEU A 54 -2.03 -2.19 -7.78
N ALA A 55 -2.19 -1.27 -8.74
CA ALA A 55 -3.49 -0.98 -9.32
C ALA A 55 -4.10 -2.23 -10.00
N ASN A 56 -3.27 -3.01 -10.71
CA ASN A 56 -3.69 -4.27 -11.32
C ASN A 56 -3.98 -5.36 -10.28
N GLY A 57 -3.16 -5.46 -9.22
CA GLY A 57 -3.31 -6.47 -8.17
C GLY A 57 -4.54 -6.25 -7.29
N TRP A 58 -4.87 -4.99 -6.98
CA TRP A 58 -6.06 -4.64 -6.22
C TRP A 58 -7.34 -4.66 -7.05
N HIS A 59 -7.21 -4.34 -8.35
CA HIS A 59 -8.32 -4.28 -9.29
C HIS A 59 -9.57 -3.56 -8.75
N PRO A 60 -9.43 -2.30 -8.25
CA PRO A 60 -10.53 -1.58 -7.62
C PRO A 60 -11.63 -1.27 -8.64
N ILE A 61 -12.88 -1.35 -8.20
CA ILE A 61 -14.07 -1.13 -9.03
C ILE A 61 -14.11 0.33 -9.51
N GLY A 62 -13.80 1.27 -8.63
CA GLY A 62 -13.82 2.71 -8.93
C GLY A 62 -12.48 3.26 -9.42
N GLY A 63 -11.45 2.43 -9.52
CA GLY A 63 -10.10 2.88 -9.77
C GLY A 63 -9.38 3.40 -8.52
N VAL A 64 -8.08 3.66 -8.67
CA VAL A 64 -7.22 4.21 -7.63
C VAL A 64 -6.32 5.29 -8.20
N SER A 65 -6.25 6.44 -7.52
CA SER A 65 -5.25 7.47 -7.78
C SER A 65 -4.07 7.25 -6.84
N ILE A 66 -2.86 7.25 -7.39
CA ILE A 66 -1.62 6.98 -6.64
C ILE A 66 -0.70 8.17 -6.88
N SER A 67 -0.28 8.81 -5.79
CA SER A 67 0.62 9.96 -5.80
C SER A 67 1.86 9.67 -4.96
N ASP A 68 3.01 10.10 -5.46
CA ASP A 68 4.28 10.07 -4.73
C ASP A 68 4.26 11.14 -3.63
N LEU A 69 4.68 10.77 -2.43
CA LEU A 69 4.92 11.66 -1.30
C LEU A 69 6.40 11.60 -0.92
N GLU A 70 6.86 12.58 -0.16
CA GLU A 70 8.24 12.59 0.34
C GLU A 70 8.54 11.40 1.29
N ASN A 71 9.83 11.02 1.35
CA ASN A 71 10.37 9.98 2.24
C ASN A 71 9.87 8.54 1.96
N ASP A 72 9.84 8.15 0.68
CA ASP A 72 9.39 6.82 0.22
C ASP A 72 7.96 6.48 0.65
N ARG A 73 7.12 7.52 0.72
CA ARG A 73 5.70 7.41 1.04
C ARG A 73 4.88 7.57 -0.22
N PHE A 74 3.72 6.94 -0.22
CA PHE A 74 2.79 7.01 -1.33
C PHE A 74 1.39 7.23 -0.81
N LEU A 75 0.66 8.13 -1.45
CA LEU A 75 -0.75 8.37 -1.17
C LEU A 75 -1.60 7.60 -2.17
N PHE A 76 -2.47 6.75 -1.67
CA PHE A 76 -3.45 6.03 -2.45
C PHE A 76 -4.83 6.59 -2.11
N ARG A 77 -5.57 6.98 -3.14
CA ARG A 77 -6.93 7.49 -3.02
C ARG A 77 -7.86 6.61 -3.83
N PHE A 78 -8.77 5.94 -3.14
CA PHE A 78 -9.80 5.12 -3.75
C PHE A 78 -11.05 5.95 -3.98
N TYR A 79 -11.81 5.59 -5.02
CA TYR A 79 -13.06 6.25 -5.33
C TYR A 79 -14.21 5.72 -4.46
N PHE A 80 -14.24 4.40 -4.20
CA PHE A 80 -15.25 3.76 -3.37
C PHE A 80 -14.67 3.19 -2.08
N GLU A 81 -15.45 3.27 -0.99
CA GLU A 81 -15.12 2.68 0.30
C GLU A 81 -15.05 1.14 0.25
N VAL A 82 -15.83 0.50 -0.64
CA VAL A 82 -15.74 -0.96 -0.83
C VAL A 82 -14.35 -1.40 -1.31
N ASP A 83 -13.69 -0.58 -2.15
CA ASP A 83 -12.34 -0.87 -2.62
C ASP A 83 -11.30 -0.71 -1.48
N VAL A 84 -11.54 0.26 -0.58
CA VAL A 84 -10.73 0.48 0.63
C VAL A 84 -10.79 -0.74 1.54
N ASP A 85 -12.01 -1.17 1.87
CA ASP A 85 -12.29 -2.36 2.68
C ASP A 85 -11.67 -3.61 2.07
N GLN A 86 -11.80 -3.79 0.76
CA GLN A 86 -11.25 -4.94 0.04
C GLN A 86 -9.73 -4.96 0.12
N VAL A 87 -9.07 -3.82 -0.09
CA VAL A 87 -7.60 -3.73 -0.01
C VAL A 87 -7.11 -3.96 1.41
N GLU A 88 -7.80 -3.43 2.42
CA GLU A 88 -7.41 -3.64 3.81
C GLU A 88 -7.56 -5.11 4.24
N ARG A 89 -8.70 -5.74 3.92
CA ARG A 89 -9.01 -7.12 4.32
C ARG A 89 -8.15 -8.18 3.62
N ASN A 90 -7.76 -7.93 2.37
CA ASN A 90 -6.94 -8.87 1.59
C ASN A 90 -5.43 -8.65 1.76
N GLY A 91 -5.02 -7.76 2.67
CA GLY A 91 -3.62 -7.60 3.05
C GLY A 91 -3.07 -8.80 3.84
N PRO A 92 -1.74 -8.82 4.08
CA PRO A 92 -0.75 -7.79 3.73
C PRO A 92 -0.37 -7.80 2.24
N TRP A 93 0.02 -6.66 1.71
CA TRP A 93 0.44 -6.54 0.30
C TRP A 93 1.95 -6.53 0.18
N ASN A 94 2.45 -7.16 -0.89
CA ASN A 94 3.87 -7.16 -1.22
C ASN A 94 4.07 -6.69 -2.66
N PHE A 95 5.19 -6.03 -2.90
CA PHE A 95 5.66 -5.68 -4.24
C PHE A 95 7.16 -5.98 -4.32
N ASN A 96 7.58 -6.81 -5.27
CA ASN A 96 8.97 -7.24 -5.42
C ASN A 96 9.57 -7.76 -4.10
N SER A 97 8.83 -8.58 -3.36
CA SER A 97 9.22 -9.11 -2.04
C SER A 97 9.40 -8.06 -0.94
N HIS A 98 8.95 -6.82 -1.16
CA HIS A 98 8.90 -5.78 -0.14
C HIS A 98 7.48 -5.61 0.38
N LEU A 99 7.36 -5.63 1.71
CA LEU A 99 6.08 -5.51 2.40
C LEU A 99 5.61 -4.05 2.35
N LEU A 100 4.34 -3.86 2.02
CA LEU A 100 3.67 -2.57 1.98
C LEU A 100 2.88 -2.37 3.27
N VAL A 101 3.26 -1.37 4.06
CA VAL A 101 2.52 -0.99 5.27
C VAL A 101 1.36 -0.08 4.89
N LEU A 102 0.16 -0.44 5.34
CA LEU A 102 -1.08 0.25 5.06
C LEU A 102 -1.58 1.04 6.29
N HIS A 103 -1.65 2.37 6.24
CA HIS A 103 -2.34 3.21 7.25
C HIS A 103 -3.45 4.08 6.64
N CYS A 104 -4.66 4.02 7.20
CA CYS A 104 -5.79 4.88 6.84
C CYS A 104 -5.62 6.27 7.46
N LEU A 105 -5.66 7.33 6.65
CA LEU A 105 -5.52 8.68 7.17
C LEU A 105 -6.75 9.11 7.96
N VAL A 106 -6.55 9.45 9.22
CA VAL A 106 -7.60 10.09 10.03
C VAL A 106 -7.47 11.61 9.90
N GLN A 107 -8.61 12.32 9.94
CA GLN A 107 -8.63 13.78 9.87
C GLN A 107 -7.77 14.39 10.98
N GLY A 108 -6.78 15.22 10.61
CA GLY A 108 -5.85 15.86 11.53
C GLY A 108 -4.52 15.13 11.73
N GLU A 109 -4.33 13.94 11.16
CA GLU A 109 -3.05 13.24 11.17
C GLU A 109 -2.08 13.81 10.11
N ASN A 110 -0.80 13.90 10.48
CA ASN A 110 0.24 14.29 9.54
C ASN A 110 0.84 13.04 8.86
N SER A 111 0.56 12.91 7.56
CA SER A 111 1.01 11.80 6.70
C SER A 111 2.52 11.56 6.70
N LEU A 112 3.33 12.57 7.00
CA LEU A 112 4.80 12.50 6.97
C LEU A 112 5.40 12.01 8.29
N THR A 113 4.72 12.25 9.42
CA THR A 113 5.23 11.89 10.76
C THR A 113 4.74 10.54 11.27
N LEU A 114 3.82 9.88 10.56
CA LEU A 114 3.30 8.57 10.94
C LEU A 114 4.40 7.50 10.90
N GLN A 115 4.53 6.74 11.99
CA GLN A 115 5.43 5.60 12.06
C GLN A 115 4.75 4.40 11.37
N LEU A 116 5.13 4.15 10.12
CA LEU A 116 4.65 3.02 9.31
C LEU A 116 5.65 1.87 9.41
N THR A 117 5.74 1.25 10.59
CA THR A 117 6.76 0.24 10.92
C THR A 117 6.20 -1.17 11.11
N GLU A 118 4.90 -1.28 11.36
CA GLU A 118 4.25 -2.53 11.74
C GLU A 118 3.14 -2.89 10.75
N VAL A 119 2.87 -4.20 10.62
CA VAL A 119 1.76 -4.71 9.81
C VAL A 119 1.29 -6.03 10.37
N ASN A 120 -0.04 -6.21 10.40
CA ASN A 120 -0.65 -7.45 10.84
C ASN A 120 -0.73 -8.43 9.68
N PHE A 121 -0.32 -9.68 9.93
CA PHE A 121 -0.42 -10.75 8.93
C PHE A 121 -0.55 -12.11 9.58
N TRP A 122 -1.06 -13.06 8.81
CA TRP A 122 -1.20 -14.45 9.23
C TRP A 122 0.06 -15.25 8.92
N ILE A 123 0.58 -15.97 9.92
CA ILE A 123 1.68 -16.91 9.76
C ILE A 123 1.09 -18.32 9.80
N LEU A 124 1.28 -19.08 8.73
CA LEU A 124 0.99 -20.51 8.70
C LEU A 124 2.24 -21.29 9.06
N VAL A 125 2.21 -21.99 10.19
CA VAL A 125 3.30 -22.88 10.62
C VAL A 125 2.91 -24.32 10.29
N ASN A 126 3.68 -24.95 9.42
CA ASN A 126 3.47 -26.33 9.01
C ASN A 126 4.33 -27.31 9.83
N ASP A 127 3.98 -28.59 9.78
CA ASP A 127 4.74 -29.71 10.37
C ASP A 127 4.96 -29.63 11.89
N ILE A 128 4.04 -28.99 12.62
CA ILE A 128 4.06 -28.99 14.09
C ILE A 128 3.72 -30.39 14.61
N PRO A 129 4.57 -31.04 15.41
CA PRO A 129 4.26 -32.34 16.00
C PRO A 129 3.04 -32.23 16.93
N TYR A 130 2.20 -33.26 16.98
CA TYR A 130 0.93 -33.26 17.74
C TYR A 130 1.05 -32.79 19.21
N GLY A 131 2.19 -33.06 19.87
CA GLY A 131 2.44 -32.64 21.25
C GLY A 131 2.69 -31.12 21.44
N PHE A 132 2.90 -30.38 20.35
CA PHE A 132 3.20 -28.95 20.36
C PHE A 132 2.03 -28.08 19.83
N MET A 133 0.91 -28.69 19.46
CA MET A 133 -0.32 -27.99 19.06
C MET A 133 -1.09 -27.50 20.30
N SER A 134 -0.54 -26.50 20.99
CA SER A 134 -1.18 -25.84 22.13
C SER A 134 -1.17 -24.33 21.99
N GLU A 135 -2.14 -23.65 22.61
CA GLU A 135 -2.21 -22.18 22.61
C GLU A 135 -0.93 -21.55 23.18
N GLY A 136 -0.34 -22.15 24.22
CA GLY A 136 0.92 -21.67 24.81
C GLY A 136 2.09 -21.70 23.83
N VAL A 137 2.19 -22.75 23.02
CA VAL A 137 3.23 -22.85 21.98
C VAL A 137 2.94 -21.87 20.84
N ALA A 138 1.68 -21.73 20.43
CA ALA A 138 1.29 -20.76 19.41
C ALA A 138 1.64 -19.32 19.83
N LYS A 139 1.36 -18.94 21.09
CA LYS A 139 1.75 -17.64 21.66
C LYS A 139 3.26 -17.45 21.67
N GLN A 140 4.05 -18.47 22.03
CA GLN A 140 5.50 -18.37 22.00
C GLN A 140 6.04 -18.16 20.59
N PHE A 141 5.51 -18.90 19.60
CA PHE A 141 5.89 -18.71 18.20
C PHE A 141 5.46 -17.34 17.67
N GLY A 142 4.23 -16.91 17.95
CA GLY A 142 3.74 -15.60 17.56
C GLY A 142 4.62 -14.49 18.12
N ASN A 143 4.89 -14.53 19.44
CA ASN A 143 5.74 -13.58 20.15
C ASN A 143 7.21 -13.60 19.72
N PHE A 144 7.66 -14.68 19.07
CA PHE A 144 9.00 -14.75 18.50
C PHE A 144 9.12 -13.93 17.20
N PHE A 145 8.05 -13.88 16.39
CA PHE A 145 8.04 -13.18 15.11
C PHE A 145 7.53 -11.73 15.19
N GLY A 146 6.71 -11.41 16.18
CA GLY A 146 6.13 -10.08 16.39
C GLY A 146 5.30 -10.07 17.67
N ASP A 147 4.38 -9.13 17.83
CA ASP A 147 3.46 -9.13 18.96
C ASP A 147 2.21 -9.96 18.63
N PHE A 148 2.04 -11.10 19.30
CA PHE A 148 0.85 -11.94 19.18
C PHE A 148 -0.11 -11.65 20.34
N SER A 149 -1.20 -10.95 20.03
CA SER A 149 -2.20 -10.45 20.99
C SER A 149 -3.53 -11.19 20.93
#